data_AF-A0AAE4BMJ4-F1
#
_entry.id   AF-A0AAE4BMJ4-F1
#
_cell.length_a   1.000
_cell.length_b   1.000
_cell.length_c   1.000
_cell.angle_alpha   90.00
_cell.angle_beta   90.00
_cell.angle_gamma   90.00
#
_symmetry.space_group_name_H-M   'P 1'
#
loop_
_entity.id
_entity.type
_entity.pdbx_description
1 polymer ?
#
loop_
_entity_poly.entity_id
_entity_poly.type
_entity_poly.pdbx_seq_one_letter_code
_entity_poly.pdbx_strand_id
1 'polypeptide(L)'
;MNLNVTAGNVKHPRGTGTPVYVGRAMKGREGSVLGNPFPVERPVTGVALKEAQWAAMHARGEVAPDARALLLKAHGGYVRGEAAAMYRHWLRAKLRSDTPQRAEISRLAQRALSGEPIELLCWCLDRNGEGACHALAVKDAVIAYATHVLSKPAE
;
A
#
# COMPACT_ATOMS: atom_id res chain seq x y z
N MET A 1 4.60 23.66 -6.66
CA MET A 1 5.38 23.25 -5.47
C MET A 1 5.89 21.84 -5.72
N ASN A 2 7.21 21.60 -5.61
CA ASN A 2 7.77 20.27 -5.87
C ASN A 2 7.84 19.49 -4.55
N LEU A 3 6.84 18.64 -4.28
CA LEU A 3 6.80 17.83 -3.05
C LEU A 3 7.73 16.62 -3.20
N ASN A 4 8.76 16.52 -2.35
CA ASN A 4 9.70 15.42 -2.40
C ASN A 4 9.19 14.21 -1.60
N VAL A 5 8.16 13.54 -2.12
CA VAL A 5 7.61 12.30 -1.54
C VAL A 5 7.90 11.12 -2.47
N THR A 6 8.68 10.19 -1.96
CA THR A 6 9.10 8.97 -2.67
C THR A 6 8.60 7.73 -1.94
N ALA A 7 8.60 6.57 -2.60
CA ALA A 7 8.25 5.30 -1.97
C ALA A 7 9.36 4.28 -2.27
N GLY A 8 9.78 3.47 -1.29
CA GLY A 8 10.94 2.59 -1.44
C GLY A 8 10.74 1.23 -0.79
N ASN A 9 11.66 0.31 -1.07
CA ASN A 9 11.69 -0.99 -0.39
C ASN A 9 12.34 -0.83 0.98
N VAL A 10 11.72 -1.37 2.03
CA VAL A 10 12.25 -1.29 3.40
C VAL A 10 13.62 -1.94 3.62
N LYS A 11 13.96 -2.97 2.83
CA LYS A 11 15.25 -3.67 2.82
C LYS A 11 16.29 -2.96 1.94
N HIS A 12 15.83 -2.15 0.98
CA HIS A 12 16.68 -1.39 0.07
C HIS A 12 16.15 0.06 -0.03
N PRO A 13 16.23 0.85 1.05
CA PRO A 13 15.86 2.26 0.99
C PRO A 13 16.74 3.00 -0.02
N ARG A 14 16.17 3.96 -0.71
CA ARG A 14 16.88 4.79 -1.69
C ARG A 14 17.68 5.91 -1.04
N GLY A 15 17.36 6.27 0.20
CA GLY A 15 18.03 7.37 0.90
C GLY A 15 17.62 8.74 0.34
N THR A 16 16.43 8.82 -0.25
CA THR A 16 15.93 10.04 -0.93
C THR A 16 15.23 11.01 0.01
N GLY A 17 15.08 10.66 1.29
CA GLY A 17 14.47 11.51 2.32
C GLY A 17 14.39 10.82 3.68
N THR A 18 13.68 11.44 4.62
CA THR A 18 13.40 10.88 5.94
C THR A 18 12.58 9.59 5.79
N PRO A 19 13.08 8.44 6.26
CA PRO A 19 12.40 7.16 6.09
C PRO A 19 11.15 7.08 6.97
N VAL A 20 10.02 6.70 6.38
CA VAL A 20 8.75 6.48 7.08
C VAL A 20 8.23 5.10 6.73
N TYR A 21 8.20 4.20 7.72
CA TYR A 21 7.63 2.87 7.52
C TYR A 21 6.10 2.93 7.45
N VAL A 22 5.53 2.42 6.36
CA VAL A 22 4.07 2.38 6.15
C VAL A 22 3.52 0.95 6.12
N GLY A 23 4.34 -0.06 6.43
CA GLY A 23 3.94 -1.46 6.40
C GLY A 23 3.19 -1.93 7.65
N ARG A 24 2.83 -3.22 7.66
CA ARG A 24 2.18 -3.89 8.80
C ARG A 24 3.19 -4.17 9.92
N ALA A 25 2.68 -4.54 11.09
CA ALA A 25 3.52 -5.09 12.14
C ALA A 25 4.23 -6.37 11.66
N MET A 26 5.50 -6.51 12.02
CA MET A 26 6.33 -7.69 11.73
C MET A 26 7.15 -8.02 12.99
N LYS A 27 7.76 -9.20 13.04
CA LYS A 27 8.64 -9.57 14.15
C LYS A 27 9.73 -8.50 14.33
N GLY A 28 9.75 -7.84 15.49
CA GLY A 28 10.71 -6.78 15.82
C GLY A 28 10.43 -5.43 15.15
N ARG A 29 9.24 -5.20 14.57
CA ARG A 29 8.86 -3.90 14.00
C ARG A 29 7.38 -3.62 14.19
N GLU A 30 7.07 -2.49 14.82
CA GLU A 30 5.70 -2.03 14.96
C GLU A 30 5.07 -1.68 13.61
N GLY A 31 3.76 -1.88 13.52
CA GLY A 31 3.00 -1.58 12.32
C GLY A 31 2.64 -0.11 12.22
N SER A 32 2.53 0.38 10.99
CA SER A 32 1.95 1.70 10.73
C SER A 32 0.43 1.64 10.75
N VAL A 33 -0.21 2.74 11.17
CA VAL A 33 -1.66 2.95 10.99
C VAL A 33 -2.07 2.95 9.51
N LEU A 34 -1.11 3.15 8.61
CA LEU A 34 -1.25 3.08 7.15
C LEU A 34 -0.92 1.69 6.59
N GLY A 35 -0.63 0.70 7.45
CA GLY A 35 -0.44 -0.68 7.04
C GLY A 35 -1.61 -1.17 6.20
N ASN A 36 -1.32 -1.82 5.07
CA ASN A 36 -2.37 -2.44 4.27
C ASN A 36 -3.17 -3.41 5.17
N PRO A 37 -4.52 -3.45 5.15
CA PRO A 37 -5.27 -4.48 5.85
C PRO A 37 -5.47 -5.75 5.00
N PHE A 38 -5.28 -5.70 3.68
CA PHE A 38 -5.45 -6.82 2.73
C PHE A 38 -4.15 -7.60 2.48
N PRO A 39 -3.90 -8.73 3.18
CA PRO A 39 -2.60 -9.40 3.13
C PRO A 39 -2.30 -9.86 1.70
N VAL A 40 -1.05 -9.76 1.28
CA VAL A 40 -0.62 -10.30 -0.02
C VAL A 40 -0.34 -11.79 0.16
N GLU A 41 -0.71 -12.59 -0.84
CA GLU A 41 -0.39 -14.01 -0.89
C GLU A 41 1.10 -14.25 -0.62
N ARG A 42 1.42 -15.31 0.14
CA ARG A 42 2.83 -15.72 0.27
C ARG A 42 3.25 -16.34 -1.07
N PRO A 43 4.51 -16.15 -1.51
CA PRO A 43 5.02 -16.94 -2.63
C PRO A 43 4.86 -18.42 -2.25
N VAL A 44 3.97 -19.14 -2.94
CA VAL A 44 3.86 -20.58 -2.73
C VAL A 44 5.12 -21.17 -3.36
N THR A 45 5.96 -21.85 -2.59
CA THR A 45 7.10 -22.58 -3.15
C THR A 45 6.67 -24.02 -3.35
N GLY A 46 6.46 -24.47 -4.59
CA GLY A 46 6.19 -25.88 -4.90
C GLY A 46 5.15 -26.14 -6.00
N VAL A 47 5.15 -27.39 -6.49
CA VAL A 47 4.40 -27.93 -7.64
C VAL A 47 2.89 -27.63 -7.61
N ALA A 48 2.29 -27.44 -6.43
CA ALA A 48 0.88 -27.07 -6.25
C ALA A 48 0.48 -25.71 -6.86
N LEU A 49 1.44 -24.80 -7.08
CA LEU A 49 1.18 -23.50 -7.71
C LEU A 49 0.89 -23.65 -9.22
N LYS A 50 1.51 -24.64 -9.88
CA LYS A 50 1.28 -24.90 -11.31
C LYS A 50 -0.10 -25.48 -11.60
N GLU A 51 -0.59 -26.39 -10.74
CA GLU A 51 -1.91 -27.00 -10.93
C GLU A 51 -3.06 -26.02 -10.63
N ALA A 52 -2.93 -25.19 -9.58
CA ALA A 52 -3.93 -24.18 -9.25
C ALA A 52 -3.95 -23.01 -10.27
N GLN A 53 -2.79 -22.57 -10.77
CA GLN A 53 -2.73 -21.57 -11.86
C GLN A 53 -3.29 -22.12 -13.17
N TRP A 54 -3.04 -23.40 -13.49
CA TRP A 54 -3.62 -24.04 -14.67
C TRP A 54 -5.16 -24.11 -14.57
N ALA A 55 -5.70 -24.53 -13.43
CA ALA A 55 -7.15 -24.56 -13.21
C ALA A 55 -7.80 -23.15 -13.28
N ALA A 56 -7.14 -22.13 -12.71
CA ALA A 56 -7.65 -20.75 -12.72
C ALA A 56 -7.57 -20.07 -14.10
N MET A 57 -6.53 -20.37 -14.90
CA MET A 57 -6.40 -19.83 -16.26
C MET A 57 -7.37 -20.45 -17.27
N HIS A 58 -7.85 -21.68 -17.01
CA HIS A 58 -8.78 -22.39 -17.90
C HIS A 58 -10.26 -22.22 -17.52
N ALA A 59 -10.58 -21.69 -16.35
CA ALA A 59 -11.93 -21.25 -16.00
C ALA A 59 -12.19 -19.82 -16.53
N ARG A 60 -12.40 -19.70 -17.86
CA ARG A 60 -12.96 -18.47 -18.46
C ARG A 60 -14.44 -18.35 -18.07
N GLY A 61 -14.70 -17.92 -16.87
CA GLY A 61 -16.04 -17.70 -16.33
C GLY A 61 -15.90 -17.10 -14.95
N GLU A 62 -16.61 -16.01 -14.69
CA GLU A 62 -16.65 -15.24 -13.46
C GLU A 62 -16.34 -16.08 -12.21
N VAL A 63 -15.26 -15.73 -11.51
CA VAL A 63 -14.92 -16.40 -10.25
C VAL A 63 -16.00 -16.01 -9.23
N ALA A 64 -16.89 -16.95 -8.92
CA ALA A 64 -17.92 -16.78 -7.91
C ALA A 64 -17.29 -16.26 -6.60
N PRO A 65 -17.95 -15.35 -5.85
CA PRO A 65 -17.43 -14.79 -4.60
C PRO A 65 -16.91 -15.84 -3.61
N ASP A 66 -17.51 -17.04 -3.61
CA ASP A 66 -17.13 -18.16 -2.75
C ASP A 66 -15.80 -18.81 -3.17
N ALA A 67 -15.52 -18.91 -4.47
CA ALA A 67 -14.24 -19.38 -4.97
C ALA A 67 -13.11 -18.38 -4.65
N ARG A 68 -13.41 -17.08 -4.66
CA ARG A 68 -12.47 -16.03 -4.23
C ARG A 68 -12.15 -16.12 -2.74
N ALA A 69 -13.16 -16.34 -1.90
CA ALA A 69 -12.97 -16.54 -0.45
C ALA A 69 -12.17 -17.83 -0.15
N LEU A 70 -12.41 -18.90 -0.91
CA LEU A 70 -11.64 -20.14 -0.82
C LEU A 70 -10.19 -19.98 -1.27
N LEU A 71 -9.92 -19.24 -2.36
CA LEU A 71 -8.56 -18.91 -2.80
C LEU A 71 -7.81 -18.05 -1.77
N LEU A 72 -8.47 -17.06 -1.17
CA LEU A 72 -7.91 -16.28 -0.06
C LEU A 72 -7.53 -17.16 1.14
N LYS A 73 -8.39 -18.13 1.47
CA LYS A 73 -8.15 -19.11 2.53
C LYS A 73 -7.02 -20.08 2.17
N ALA A 74 -6.90 -20.49 0.90
CA ALA A 74 -5.90 -21.44 0.41
C ALA A 74 -4.50 -20.82 0.19
N HIS A 75 -4.43 -19.58 -0.33
CA HIS A 75 -3.18 -18.90 -0.67
C HIS A 75 -2.71 -17.91 0.40
N GLY A 76 -3.52 -17.70 1.45
CA GLY A 76 -3.16 -16.87 2.60
C GLY A 76 -3.09 -15.37 2.31
N GLY A 77 -3.67 -14.90 1.20
CA GLY A 77 -3.72 -13.49 0.83
C GLY A 77 -4.20 -13.23 -0.60
N TYR A 78 -4.21 -11.97 -0.98
CA TYR A 78 -4.56 -11.45 -2.30
C TYR A 78 -3.34 -11.42 -3.22
N VAL A 79 -3.54 -11.50 -4.53
CA VAL A 79 -2.48 -11.15 -5.49
C VAL A 79 -2.04 -9.70 -5.21
N ARG A 80 -0.74 -9.43 -5.32
CA ARG A 80 -0.15 -8.14 -4.92
C ARG A 80 -0.88 -6.93 -5.54
N GLY A 81 -1.22 -7.01 -6.82
CA GLY A 81 -1.97 -5.99 -7.56
C GLY A 81 -3.35 -5.71 -6.97
N GLU A 82 -4.11 -6.77 -6.68
CA GLU A 82 -5.44 -6.68 -6.09
C GLU A 82 -5.40 -6.07 -4.70
N ALA A 83 -4.46 -6.52 -3.86
CA ALA A 83 -4.27 -5.99 -2.51
C ALA A 83 -4.02 -4.47 -2.54
N ALA A 84 -3.21 -3.99 -3.48
CA ALA A 84 -2.92 -2.57 -3.65
C ALA A 84 -4.15 -1.79 -4.16
N ALA A 85 -4.92 -2.36 -5.08
CA ALA A 85 -6.16 -1.74 -5.57
C ALA A 85 -7.21 -1.61 -4.46
N MET A 86 -7.47 -2.70 -3.70
CA MET A 86 -8.38 -2.69 -2.56
C MET A 86 -7.92 -1.70 -1.49
N TYR A 87 -6.61 -1.66 -1.21
CA TYR A 87 -6.05 -0.68 -0.28
C TYR A 87 -6.38 0.75 -0.68
N ARG A 88 -6.26 1.11 -1.97
CA ARG A 88 -6.56 2.46 -2.44
C ARG A 88 -8.03 2.83 -2.16
N HIS A 89 -8.97 1.92 -2.39
CA HIS A 89 -10.39 2.16 -2.06
C HIS A 89 -10.62 2.30 -0.56
N TRP A 90 -10.03 1.41 0.23
CA TRP A 90 -10.11 1.46 1.69
C TRP A 90 -9.53 2.74 2.26
N LEU A 91 -8.33 3.15 1.82
CA LEU A 91 -7.68 4.36 2.28
C LEU A 91 -8.53 5.58 1.96
N ARG A 92 -9.04 5.71 0.73
CA ARG A 92 -9.97 6.79 0.36
C ARG A 92 -11.18 6.86 1.29
N ALA A 93 -11.73 5.72 1.70
CA ALA A 93 -12.84 5.69 2.66
C ALA A 93 -12.43 6.19 4.04
N LYS A 94 -11.25 5.79 4.55
CA LYS A 94 -10.72 6.27 5.84
C LYS A 94 -10.42 7.77 5.85
N LEU A 95 -10.03 8.32 4.70
CA LEU A 95 -9.75 9.76 4.58
C LEU A 95 -10.98 10.66 4.55
N ARG A 96 -12.21 10.11 4.52
CA ARG A 96 -13.46 10.89 4.55
C ARG A 96 -13.97 11.22 5.95
N SER A 97 -13.39 10.61 6.98
CA SER A 97 -13.84 10.76 8.37
C SER A 97 -12.64 11.05 9.26
N ASP A 98 -12.89 11.41 10.52
CA ASP A 98 -11.82 11.55 11.50
C ASP A 98 -11.28 10.17 11.89
N THR A 99 -10.12 9.81 11.35
CA THR A 99 -9.50 8.50 11.54
C THR A 99 -8.01 8.66 11.77
N PRO A 100 -7.34 7.70 12.46
CA PRO A 100 -5.89 7.70 12.59
C PRO A 100 -5.16 7.74 11.24
N GLN A 101 -5.73 7.13 10.20
CA GLN A 101 -5.18 7.18 8.85
C GLN A 101 -5.20 8.61 8.29
N ARG A 102 -6.31 9.33 8.47
CA ARG A 102 -6.43 10.72 8.04
C ARG A 102 -5.47 11.64 8.77
N ALA A 103 -5.35 11.46 10.09
CA ALA A 103 -4.40 12.21 10.90
C ALA A 103 -2.95 11.99 10.41
N GLU A 104 -2.57 10.74 10.15
CA GLU A 104 -1.22 10.42 9.67
C GLU A 104 -0.94 10.92 8.25
N ILE A 105 -1.88 10.81 7.31
CA ILE A 105 -1.73 11.41 5.98
C ILE A 105 -1.59 12.93 6.09
N SER A 106 -2.38 13.59 6.94
CA SER A 106 -2.31 15.04 7.15
C SER A 106 -0.95 15.45 7.72
N ARG A 107 -0.43 14.71 8.71
CA ARG A 107 0.89 14.93 9.30
C ARG A 107 2.01 14.79 8.27
N LEU A 108 1.97 13.75 7.42
CA LEU A 108 2.94 13.55 6.35
C LEU A 108 2.84 14.63 5.26
N ALA A 109 1.63 15.07 4.94
CA ALA A 109 1.40 16.14 3.99
C ALA A 109 1.94 17.48 4.50
N GLN A 110 1.76 17.80 5.78
CA GLN A 110 2.34 19.00 6.41
C GLN A 110 3.88 18.99 6.34
N ARG A 111 4.51 17.85 6.66
CA ARG A 111 5.97 17.67 6.54
C ARG A 111 6.45 17.86 5.09
N ALA A 112 5.74 17.29 4.13
CA ALA A 112 6.06 17.47 2.72
C ALA A 112 5.92 18.94 2.27
N LEU A 113 4.88 19.64 2.75
CA LEU A 113 4.66 21.07 2.50
C LEU A 113 5.74 21.95 3.13
N SER A 114 6.28 21.58 4.29
CA SER A 114 7.42 22.28 4.88
C SER A 114 8.74 22.02 4.16
N GLY A 115 8.72 21.27 3.04
CA GLY A 115 9.90 20.96 2.24
C GLY A 115 10.69 19.76 2.73
N GLU A 116 10.19 19.01 3.72
CA GLU A 116 10.88 17.81 4.20
C GLU A 116 10.80 16.71 3.13
N PRO A 117 11.94 16.15 2.68
CA PRO A 117 11.93 15.00 1.80
C PRO A 117 11.49 13.75 2.57
N ILE A 118 10.50 13.02 2.05
CA ILE A 118 9.93 11.83 2.70
C ILE A 118 10.14 10.61 1.80
N GLU A 119 10.65 9.52 2.38
CA GLU A 119 10.71 8.22 1.74
C GLU A 119 9.80 7.21 2.45
N LEU A 120 8.68 6.85 1.81
CA LEU A 120 7.70 5.90 2.32
C LEU A 120 8.16 4.46 2.07
N LEU A 121 8.50 3.74 3.13
CA LEU A 121 9.08 2.41 3.05
C LEU A 121 8.03 1.31 3.24
N CYS A 122 7.96 0.40 2.27
CA CYS A 122 7.17 -0.82 2.36
C CYS A 122 7.97 -2.02 1.83
N TRP A 123 7.69 -3.20 2.37
CA TRP A 123 8.36 -4.43 1.92
C TRP A 123 7.94 -4.88 0.51
N CYS A 124 6.74 -4.48 0.04
CA CYS A 124 6.15 -4.98 -1.20
C CYS A 124 6.67 -4.30 -2.48
N LEU A 125 7.32 -3.13 -2.38
CA LEU A 125 7.97 -2.53 -3.54
C LEU A 125 9.21 -3.34 -3.91
N ASP A 126 9.60 -3.39 -5.18
CA ASP A 126 10.90 -3.97 -5.53
C ASP A 126 12.07 -3.03 -5.19
N ARG A 127 13.31 -3.46 -5.47
CA ARG A 127 14.52 -2.67 -5.20
C ARG A 127 14.57 -1.34 -5.96
N ASN A 128 13.84 -1.22 -7.06
CA ASN A 128 13.75 0.00 -7.86
C ASN A 128 12.62 0.91 -7.37
N GLY A 129 11.87 0.48 -6.34
CA GLY A 129 10.70 1.19 -5.85
C GLY A 129 9.52 1.12 -6.81
N GLU A 130 9.44 0.07 -7.62
CA GLU A 130 8.39 -0.20 -8.58
C GLU A 130 7.49 -1.38 -8.14
N GLY A 131 6.40 -1.56 -8.87
CA GLY A 131 5.42 -2.62 -8.65
C GLY A 131 4.18 -2.18 -7.87
N ALA A 132 3.13 -3.00 -7.92
CA ALA A 132 1.89 -2.73 -7.21
C ALA A 132 2.13 -2.80 -5.69
N CYS A 133 2.00 -1.66 -5.00
CA CYS A 133 2.22 -1.58 -3.56
C CYS A 133 1.33 -0.49 -2.95
N HIS A 134 0.90 -0.70 -1.70
CA HIS A 134 0.10 0.28 -0.98
C HIS A 134 0.87 1.57 -0.65
N ALA A 135 2.20 1.52 -0.54
CA ALA A 135 3.02 2.71 -0.32
C ALA A 135 2.88 3.75 -1.45
N LEU A 136 2.60 3.30 -2.68
CA LEU A 136 2.27 4.20 -3.79
C LEU A 136 0.93 4.90 -3.56
N ALA A 137 -0.09 4.18 -3.09
CA ALA A 137 -1.37 4.80 -2.74
C ALA A 137 -1.26 5.77 -1.56
N VAL A 138 -0.38 5.50 -0.59
CA VAL A 138 -0.05 6.46 0.49
C VAL A 138 0.64 7.68 -0.07
N LYS A 139 1.65 7.52 -0.94
CA LYS A 139 2.34 8.62 -1.63
C LYS A 139 1.34 9.52 -2.35
N ASP A 140 0.46 8.93 -3.16
CA ASP A 140 -0.58 9.64 -3.90
C ASP A 140 -1.47 10.46 -2.95
N ALA A 141 -1.87 9.86 -1.82
CA ALA A 141 -2.71 10.52 -0.81
C ALA A 141 -2.00 11.68 -0.09
N VAL A 142 -0.74 11.52 0.28
CA VAL A 142 0.08 12.58 0.91
C VAL A 142 0.21 13.77 -0.04
N ILE A 143 0.55 13.52 -1.30
CA ILE A 143 0.67 14.57 -2.32
C ILE A 143 -0.67 15.29 -2.50
N ALA A 144 -1.77 14.56 -2.65
CA ALA A 144 -3.10 15.15 -2.84
C ALA A 144 -3.56 15.98 -1.63
N TYR A 145 -3.28 15.53 -0.40
CA TYR A 145 -3.59 16.29 0.82
C TYR A 145 -2.79 17.58 0.90
N ALA A 146 -1.49 17.51 0.60
CA ALA A 146 -0.62 18.66 0.57
C ALA A 146 -1.12 19.70 -0.45
N THR A 147 -1.40 19.29 -1.69
CA THR A 147 -1.73 20.22 -2.77
C THR A 147 -3.18 20.73 -2.78
N HIS A 148 -4.14 19.95 -2.29
CA HIS A 148 -5.57 20.27 -2.48
C HIS A 148 -6.38 20.44 -1.20
N VAL A 149 -5.87 19.94 -0.07
CA VAL A 149 -6.59 20.03 1.21
C VAL A 149 -5.97 21.12 2.06
N LEU A 150 -4.64 21.09 2.24
CA LEU A 150 -3.93 22.00 3.14
C LEU A 150 -3.55 23.33 2.47
N SER A 151 -3.34 23.35 1.16
CA SER A 151 -3.03 24.60 0.43
C SER A 151 -4.26 25.46 0.09
N LYS A 152 -5.48 25.02 0.43
CA LYS A 152 -6.67 25.88 0.26
C LYS A 152 -6.67 26.93 1.37
N PRO A 153 -6.85 28.23 1.04
CA PRO A 153 -7.06 29.24 2.07
C PRO A 153 -8.30 28.89 2.88
N ALA A 154 -8.26 29.15 4.19
CA ALA A 154 -9.46 29.06 5.02
C ALA A 154 -10.48 30.06 4.48
N GLU A 155 -11.69 29.58 4.15
CA GLU A 155 -12.85 30.43 3.85
C GLU A 155 -13.32 31.18 5.11
#